data_AF-A0AAW9F4T5-F1
#
_entry.id   AF-A0AAW9F4T5-F1
#
_cell.length_a   1.000
_cell.length_b   1.000
_cell.length_c   1.000
_cell.angle_alpha   90.00
_cell.angle_beta   90.00
_cell.angle_gamma   90.00
#
_symmetry.space_group_name_H-M   'P 1'
#
loop_
_entity.id
_entity.type
_entity.pdbx_description
1 polymer ?
#
loop_
_entity_poly.entity_id
_entity_poly.type
_entity_poly.pdbx_seq_one_letter_code
_entity_poly.pdbx_strand_id
1 'polypeptide(L)'
;MSASLTAQLTALAQRFRLGLSLEAIQTLPALLEQTASESLSWPAQQQQLLPVLIKRILEQQEREDWLALADELEYEFVTLFEMTDKG
;
A
#
# COMPACT_ATOMS: atom_id res chain seq x y z
N MET A 1 -9.60 8.78 -16.56
CA MET A 1 -8.18 8.64 -16.24
C MET A 1 -8.13 8.13 -14.80
N SER A 2 -7.85 6.84 -14.59
CA SER A 2 -7.62 6.33 -13.23
C SER A 2 -6.35 6.95 -12.66
N ALA A 3 -6.34 7.29 -11.37
CA ALA A 3 -5.14 7.76 -10.69
C ALA A 3 -4.08 6.64 -10.66
N SER A 4 -2.79 6.99 -10.70
CA SER A 4 -1.72 5.99 -10.55
C SER A 4 -1.86 5.27 -9.20
N LEU A 5 -1.42 4.01 -9.14
CA LEU A 5 -1.52 3.20 -7.92
C LEU A 5 -0.81 3.88 -6.74
N THR A 6 0.35 4.49 -6.97
CA THR A 6 1.08 5.32 -6.00
C THR A 6 0.25 6.48 -5.45
N ALA A 7 -0.49 7.19 -6.30
CA ALA A 7 -1.36 8.28 -5.86
C ALA A 7 -2.55 7.78 -5.04
N GLN A 8 -3.09 6.60 -5.37
CA GLN A 8 -4.16 5.97 -4.60
C GLN A 8 -3.67 5.52 -3.21
N LEU A 9 -2.48 4.92 -3.12
CA LEU A 9 -1.82 4.53 -1.86
C LEU A 9 -1.56 5.74 -0.96
N THR A 10 -1.02 6.81 -1.54
CA THR A 10 -0.77 8.08 -0.85
C THR A 10 -2.08 8.68 -0.32
N ALA A 11 -3.13 8.74 -1.16
CA ALA A 11 -4.43 9.26 -0.74
C ALA A 11 -5.06 8.41 0.39
N LEU A 12 -4.90 7.08 0.35
CA LEU A 12 -5.37 6.20 1.40
C LEU A 12 -4.61 6.42 2.72
N ALA A 13 -3.28 6.56 2.66
CA ALA A 13 -2.45 6.88 3.81
C ALA A 13 -2.89 8.20 4.48
N GLN A 14 -3.17 9.24 3.68
CA GLN A 14 -3.66 10.52 4.19
C GLN A 14 -5.01 10.38 4.91
N ARG A 15 -5.93 9.52 4.43
CA ARG A 15 -7.20 9.27 5.12
C ARG A 15 -7.01 8.64 6.49
N PHE A 16 -6.08 7.68 6.63
CA PHE A 16 -5.72 7.14 7.94
C PHE A 16 -5.17 8.21 8.89
N ARG A 17 -4.29 9.11 8.41
CA ARG A 17 -3.74 10.21 9.22
C ARG A 17 -4.77 11.26 9.64
N LEU A 18 -5.81 11.45 8.83
CA LEU A 18 -6.93 12.33 9.14
C LEU A 18 -7.95 11.70 10.11
N GLY A 19 -7.72 10.46 10.57
CA GLY A 19 -8.64 9.74 11.45
C GLY A 19 -9.87 9.16 10.75
N LEU A 20 -9.87 9.12 9.40
CA LEU A 20 -10.94 8.54 8.58
C LEU A 20 -10.75 7.02 8.40
N SER A 21 -10.36 6.32 9.48
CA SER A 21 -9.93 4.92 9.42
C SER A 21 -11.06 3.98 9.02
N LEU A 22 -12.31 4.26 9.42
CA LEU A 22 -13.47 3.43 9.07
C LEU A 22 -13.75 3.42 7.56
N GLU A 23 -13.67 4.56 6.90
CA GLU A 23 -13.88 4.62 5.45
C GLU A 23 -12.62 4.21 4.68
N ALA A 24 -11.43 4.44 5.26
CA ALA A 24 -10.17 4.03 4.67
C ALA A 24 -10.03 2.49 4.65
N ILE A 25 -10.37 1.81 5.74
CA ILE A 25 -10.23 0.35 5.82
C ILE A 25 -11.09 -0.39 4.81
N GLN A 26 -12.26 0.16 4.45
CA GLN A 26 -13.12 -0.40 3.41
C GLN A 26 -12.50 -0.30 2.00
N THR A 27 -11.55 0.63 1.81
CA THR A 27 -10.86 0.83 0.53
C THR A 27 -9.60 -0.03 0.41
N LEU A 28 -9.00 -0.41 1.55
CA LEU A 28 -7.70 -1.08 1.61
C LEU A 28 -7.67 -2.43 0.85
N PRO A 29 -8.64 -3.37 0.99
CA PRO A 29 -8.57 -4.67 0.32
C PRO A 29 -8.50 -4.56 -1.21
N ALA A 30 -9.35 -3.73 -1.81
CA ALA A 30 -9.36 -3.52 -3.25
C ALA A 30 -8.03 -2.97 -3.78
N LEU A 31 -7.40 -2.08 -3.01
CA LEU A 31 -6.10 -1.50 -3.37
C LEU A 31 -4.96 -2.53 -3.25
N LEU A 32 -5.00 -3.39 -2.23
CA LEU A 32 -4.05 -4.49 -2.08
C LEU A 32 -4.21 -5.54 -3.19
N GLU A 33 -5.43 -5.88 -3.58
CA GLU A 33 -5.72 -6.78 -4.69
C GLU A 33 -5.23 -6.21 -6.04
N GLN A 34 -5.47 -4.93 -6.28
CA GLN A 34 -4.94 -4.23 -7.45
C GLN A 34 -3.41 -4.29 -7.45
N THR A 35 -2.78 -3.99 -6.30
CA THR A 35 -1.31 -4.03 -6.19
C THR A 35 -0.74 -5.43 -6.41
N ALA A 36 -1.36 -6.45 -5.83
CA ALA A 36 -0.98 -7.84 -6.04
C ALA A 36 -1.07 -8.25 -7.52
N SER A 37 -2.12 -7.79 -8.22
CA SER A 37 -2.30 -8.05 -9.65
C SER A 37 -1.23 -7.36 -10.50
N GLU A 38 -0.94 -6.07 -10.24
CA GLU A 38 0.11 -5.33 -10.94
C GLU A 38 1.51 -5.90 -10.67
N SER A 39 1.72 -6.45 -9.45
CA SER A 39 3.01 -7.01 -9.04
C SER A 39 3.49 -8.20 -9.86
N LEU A 40 2.57 -8.91 -10.54
CA LEU A 40 2.94 -10.02 -11.43
C LEU A 40 3.88 -9.59 -12.56
N SER A 41 3.88 -8.29 -12.90
CA SER A 41 4.75 -7.71 -13.91
C SER A 41 6.08 -7.15 -13.36
N TRP A 42 6.25 -7.08 -12.03
CA TRP A 42 7.43 -6.48 -11.43
C TRP A 42 8.65 -7.42 -11.48
N PRO A 43 9.87 -6.88 -11.42
CA PRO A 43 11.07 -7.65 -11.08
C PRO A 43 10.91 -8.59 -9.87
N ALA A 44 11.50 -9.79 -9.97
CA ALA A 44 11.37 -10.86 -8.97
C ALA A 44 11.75 -10.42 -7.53
N GLN A 45 12.75 -9.55 -7.39
CA GLN A 45 13.16 -9.03 -6.09
C GLN A 45 12.04 -8.23 -5.41
N GLN A 46 11.26 -7.45 -6.17
CA GLN A 46 10.16 -6.66 -5.63
C GLN A 46 8.95 -7.54 -5.32
N GLN A 47 8.65 -8.51 -6.19
CA GLN A 47 7.60 -9.51 -5.95
C GLN A 47 7.79 -10.23 -4.61
N GLN A 48 9.04 -10.49 -4.21
CA GLN A 48 9.36 -11.14 -2.93
C GLN A 48 9.12 -10.22 -1.71
N LEU A 49 9.21 -8.91 -1.87
CA LEU A 49 9.02 -7.94 -0.79
C LEU A 49 7.53 -7.61 -0.55
N LEU A 50 6.70 -7.69 -1.59
CA LEU A 50 5.28 -7.33 -1.49
C LEU A 50 4.52 -8.13 -0.41
N PRO A 51 4.64 -9.47 -0.30
CA PRO A 51 3.96 -10.22 0.76
C PRO A 51 4.38 -9.78 2.18
N VAL A 52 5.63 -9.35 2.36
CA VAL A 52 6.13 -8.87 3.66
C VAL A 52 5.46 -7.55 4.03
N LEU A 53 5.32 -6.63 3.08
CA LEU A 53 4.63 -5.36 3.30
C LEU A 53 3.14 -5.55 3.55
N ILE A 54 2.46 -6.38 2.74
CA ILE A 54 1.03 -6.70 2.94
C ILE A 54 0.82 -7.27 4.35
N LYS A 55 1.68 -8.19 4.79
CA LYS A 55 1.60 -8.75 6.14
C LYS A 55 1.71 -7.67 7.22
N ARG A 56 2.68 -6.75 7.11
CA ARG A 56 2.84 -5.64 8.07
C ARG A 56 1.61 -4.73 8.14
N ILE A 57 1.04 -4.39 6.99
CA ILE A 57 -0.19 -3.60 6.90
C ILE A 57 -1.34 -4.30 7.62
N LEU A 58 -1.51 -5.61 7.42
CA LEU A 58 -2.57 -6.38 8.08
C LEU A 58 -2.35 -6.46 9.60
N GLU A 59 -1.11 -6.68 10.06
CA GLU A 59 -0.78 -6.69 11.50
C GLU A 59 -1.03 -5.31 12.15
N GLN A 60 -0.72 -4.21 11.46
CA GLN A 60 -1.00 -2.85 11.94
C GLN A 60 -2.50 -2.57 11.94
N GLN A 61 -3.23 -3.06 10.95
CA GLN A 61 -4.68 -2.95 10.86
C GLN A 61 -5.41 -3.68 11.99
N GLU A 62 -4.96 -4.87 12.36
CA GLU A 62 -5.49 -5.63 13.50
C GLU A 62 -5.23 -4.92 14.84
N ARG A 63 -4.11 -4.18 14.93
CA ARG A 63 -3.71 -3.41 16.12
C ARG A 63 -4.29 -1.99 16.15
N GLU A 64 -5.07 -1.61 15.13
CA GLU A 64 -5.56 -0.24 14.92
C GLU A 64 -4.45 0.82 14.89
N ASP A 65 -3.25 0.42 14.46
CA ASP A 65 -2.06 1.26 14.36
C ASP A 65 -2.08 2.06 13.05
N TRP A 66 -3.03 2.99 12.95
CA TRP A 66 -3.35 3.70 11.70
C TRP A 66 -2.22 4.59 11.20
N LEU A 67 -1.38 5.10 12.09
CA LEU A 67 -0.22 5.90 11.71
C LEU A 67 0.86 5.02 11.08
N ALA A 68 1.20 3.88 11.71
CA ALA A 68 2.16 2.94 11.14
C ALA A 68 1.68 2.38 9.79
N LEU A 69 0.38 2.06 9.69
CA LEU A 69 -0.23 1.64 8.43
C LEU A 69 -0.12 2.71 7.34
N ALA A 70 -0.36 3.98 7.69
CA ALA A 70 -0.20 5.08 6.74
C ALA A 70 1.25 5.23 6.27
N ASP A 71 2.23 5.00 7.15
CA ASP A 71 3.64 5.05 6.79
C ASP A 71 4.03 3.93 5.82
N GLU A 72 3.54 2.69 6.04
CA GLU A 72 3.76 1.58 5.09
C GLU A 72 3.16 1.90 3.71
N LEU A 73 1.96 2.48 3.67
CA LEU A 73 1.28 2.82 2.41
C LEU A 73 1.96 3.96 1.64
N GLU A 74 2.41 5.01 2.33
CA GLU A 74 2.96 6.21 1.69
C GLU A 74 4.45 6.11 1.37
N TYR A 75 5.23 5.38 2.16
CA TYR A 75 6.68 5.32 2.00
C TYR A 75 7.15 3.95 1.50
N GLU A 76 6.85 2.87 2.21
CA GLU A 76 7.41 1.55 1.91
C GLU A 76 6.82 0.98 0.61
N PHE A 77 5.49 1.06 0.45
CA PHE A 77 4.83 0.65 -0.78
C PHE A 77 5.27 1.51 -1.96
N VAL A 78 5.26 2.84 -1.82
CA VAL A 78 5.68 3.77 -2.88
C VAL A 78 7.13 3.51 -3.31
N THR A 79 8.03 3.30 -2.35
CA THR A 79 9.43 2.94 -2.64
C THR A 79 9.52 1.66 -3.46
N LEU A 80 8.69 0.65 -3.15
CA LEU A 80 8.65 -0.59 -3.93
C LEU A 80 8.26 -0.35 -5.39
N PHE A 81 7.34 0.59 -5.66
CA PHE A 81 7.02 1.01 -7.02
C PHE A 81 8.15 1.79 -7.68
N GLU A 82 8.80 2.72 -6.98
CA GLU A 82 9.90 3.51 -7.56
C GLU A 82 11.12 2.65 -7.92
N MET A 83 11.31 1.49 -7.26
CA MET A 83 12.32 0.52 -7.67
C MET A 83 12.04 -0.08 -9.06
N THR A 84 10.80 -0.03 -9.58
CA THR A 84 10.43 -0.53 -10.92
C THR A 84 10.84 0.43 -12.05
N ASP A 85 10.95 1.74 -11.78
CA ASP A 85 11.26 2.77 -12.79
C ASP A 85 12.77 2.91 -13.08
N LYS A 86 13.63 2.27 -12.27
CA LYS A 86 15.09 2.26 -12.43
C LYS A 86 15.63 0.97 -13.08
N GLY A 87 14.75 0.11 -13.60
CA GLY A 87 15.08 -1.18 -14.23
C GLY A 87 15.16 -1.10 -15.75
#